data_AF-W2D1Z3-F1
#
_entry.id   AF-W2D1Z3-F1
#
_cell.length_a   1.000
_cell.length_b   1.000
_cell.length_c   1.000
_cell.angle_alpha   90.00
_cell.angle_beta   90.00
_cell.angle_gamma   90.00
#
_symmetry.space_group_name_H-M   'P 1'
#
loop_
_entity.id
_entity.type
_entity.pdbx_description
1 polymer ?
#
loop_
_entity_poly.entity_id
_entity_poly.type
_entity_poly.pdbx_seq_one_letter_code
_entity_poly.pdbx_strand_id
1 'polypeptide(L)'
;GHYIIIWTCREGRQQTEMVNWLLEQDIHFDRVNDHRPDQVTAYGTDARKVYAHCYVDDKNAGGMLPWKDIALWIRRQEAAYKAATEGVGKEGTA
;
A
#
# COMPACT_ATOMS: atom_id res chain seq x y z
N GLY A 1 11.89 1.31 -1.39
CA GLY A 1 10.80 2.23 -1.01
C GLY A 1 9.55 1.44 -0.69
N HIS A 2 8.46 2.11 -0.34
CA HIS A 2 7.15 1.45 -0.21
C HIS A 2 6.48 1.30 -1.58
N TYR A 3 5.66 0.27 -1.73
CA TYR A 3 4.80 0.09 -2.90
C TYR A 3 3.45 0.77 -2.61
N ILE A 4 3.09 1.77 -3.41
CA ILE A 4 1.95 2.65 -3.20
C ILE A 4 0.87 2.36 -4.24
N ILE A 5 -0.31 2.00 -3.77
CA ILE A 5 -1.50 1.83 -4.59
C ILE A 5 -2.47 2.97 -4.26
N ILE A 6 -2.85 3.75 -5.26
CA ILE A 6 -3.96 4.71 -5.11
C ILE A 6 -5.25 3.90 -5.14
N TRP A 7 -5.94 3.83 -4.00
CA TRP A 7 -7.22 3.15 -3.86
C TRP A 7 -8.33 4.18 -3.75
N THR A 8 -9.21 4.26 -4.76
CA THR A 8 -10.17 5.36 -4.91
C THR A 8 -11.45 4.91 -5.61
N CYS A 9 -12.58 5.52 -5.24
CA CYS A 9 -13.84 5.39 -5.99
C CYS A 9 -13.89 6.27 -7.25
N ARG A 10 -12.85 7.07 -7.53
CA ARG A 10 -12.78 7.86 -8.77
C ARG A 10 -12.60 6.92 -9.94
N GLU A 11 -13.41 7.14 -10.98
CA GLU A 11 -13.40 6.35 -12.20
C GLU A 11 -13.47 7.26 -13.43
N GLY A 12 -13.11 6.72 -14.60
CA GLY A 12 -13.15 7.45 -15.88
C GLY A 12 -12.41 8.78 -15.81
N ARG A 13 -13.09 9.86 -16.18
CA ARG A 13 -12.52 11.22 -16.21
C ARG A 13 -11.93 11.66 -14.87
N GLN A 14 -12.61 11.36 -13.75
CA GLN A 14 -12.14 11.77 -12.43
C GLN A 14 -10.86 11.04 -12.01
N GLN A 15 -10.70 9.78 -12.44
CA GLN A 15 -9.46 9.02 -12.22
C GLN A 15 -8.32 9.64 -13.02
N THR A 16 -8.55 9.99 -14.29
CA THR A 16 -7.54 10.66 -15.13
C THR A 16 -7.11 12.00 -14.54
N GLU A 17 -8.06 12.83 -14.10
CA GLU A 17 -7.76 14.12 -13.46
C GLU A 17 -6.94 13.96 -12.17
N MET A 18 -7.28 12.97 -11.34
CA MET A 18 -6.52 12.65 -10.13
C MET A 18 -5.09 12.19 -10.46
N VAL A 19 -4.94 11.28 -11.44
CA VAL A 19 -3.62 10.79 -11.87
C VAL A 19 -2.76 11.95 -12.36
N ASN A 20 -3.29 12.79 -13.24
CA ASN A 20 -2.55 13.94 -13.78
C ASN A 20 -2.13 14.89 -12.66
N TRP A 21 -3.03 15.20 -11.73
CA TRP A 21 -2.71 16.07 -10.60
C TRP A 21 -1.59 15.48 -9.73
N LEU A 22 -1.61 14.17 -9.42
CA LEU A 22 -0.55 13.51 -8.66
C LEU A 22 0.81 13.63 -9.37
N LEU A 23 0.84 13.39 -10.67
CA LEU A 23 2.05 13.51 -11.48
C LEU A 23 2.57 14.95 -11.56
N GLU A 24 1.67 15.93 -11.70
CA GLU A 24 2.00 17.37 -11.70
C GLU A 24 2.60 17.82 -10.36
N GLN A 25 2.18 17.21 -9.25
CA GLN A 25 2.72 17.47 -7.91
C GLN A 25 3.98 16.65 -7.58
N ASP A 26 4.52 15.88 -8.54
CA ASP A 26 5.64 14.95 -8.34
C ASP A 26 5.37 13.89 -7.24
N ILE A 27 4.12 13.41 -7.17
CA ILE A 27 3.70 12.35 -6.24
C ILE A 27 3.62 11.03 -6.98
N HIS A 28 4.60 10.17 -6.73
CA HIS A 28 4.76 8.88 -7.42
C HIS A 28 3.92 7.78 -6.75
N PHE A 29 3.38 6.89 -7.57
CA PHE A 29 2.61 5.71 -7.14
C PHE A 29 2.84 4.56 -8.13
N ASP A 30 2.59 3.33 -7.70
CA ASP A 30 2.84 2.14 -8.51
C ASP A 30 1.61 1.69 -9.31
N ARG A 31 0.41 1.77 -8.70
CA ARG A 31 -0.86 1.34 -9.31
C ARG A 31 -2.05 2.17 -8.86
N VAL A 32 -3.15 2.10 -9.61
CA VAL A 32 -4.46 2.65 -9.26
C VAL A 32 -5.49 1.53 -9.27
N ASN A 33 -6.18 1.31 -8.16
CA ASN A 33 -7.25 0.31 -8.02
C ASN A 33 -6.88 -1.12 -8.49
N ASP A 34 -5.60 -1.49 -8.43
CA ASP A 34 -5.09 -2.75 -8.96
C ASP A 34 -4.06 -3.36 -8.00
N HIS A 35 -4.02 -4.70 -7.95
CA HIS A 35 -3.12 -5.44 -7.07
C HIS A 35 -1.67 -5.39 -7.55
N ARG A 36 -0.74 -5.58 -6.61
CA ARG A 36 0.64 -5.92 -6.97
C ARG A 36 0.63 -7.33 -7.61
N PRO A 37 1.31 -7.57 -8.75
CA PRO A 37 1.18 -8.83 -9.51
C PRO A 37 1.53 -10.10 -8.74
N ASP A 38 2.48 -10.01 -7.80
CA ASP A 38 2.86 -11.10 -6.91
C ASP A 38 1.73 -11.50 -5.94
N GLN A 39 0.86 -10.57 -5.55
CA GLN A 39 -0.27 -10.84 -4.65
C GLN A 39 -1.36 -11.63 -5.37
N VAL A 40 -1.67 -11.27 -6.62
CA VAL A 40 -2.59 -12.06 -7.46
C VAL A 40 -2.10 -13.50 -7.60
N THR A 41 -0.79 -13.66 -7.79
CA THR A 41 -0.15 -14.98 -7.88
C THR A 41 -0.25 -15.75 -6.56
N ALA A 42 0.05 -15.10 -5.44
CA ALA A 42 0.03 -15.73 -4.11
C ALA A 42 -1.37 -16.18 -3.67
N TYR A 43 -2.41 -15.43 -4.00
CA TYR A 43 -3.79 -15.76 -3.65
C TYR A 43 -4.50 -16.64 -4.70
N GLY A 44 -3.87 -16.87 -5.86
CA GLY A 44 -4.43 -17.66 -6.97
C GLY A 44 -5.71 -17.07 -7.59
N THR A 45 -6.12 -15.88 -7.18
CA THR A 45 -7.32 -15.19 -7.64
C THR A 45 -7.11 -13.67 -7.59
N ASP A 46 -7.76 -12.96 -8.50
CA ASP A 46 -7.77 -11.50 -8.52
C ASP A 46 -9.04 -10.97 -7.81
N ALA A 47 -8.96 -10.86 -6.48
CA ALA A 47 -10.09 -10.43 -5.68
C ALA A 47 -10.42 -8.95 -5.93
N ARG A 48 -11.70 -8.57 -5.95
CA ARG A 48 -12.13 -7.17 -6.15
C ARG A 48 -11.51 -6.18 -5.15
N LYS A 49 -11.24 -6.61 -3.91
CA LYS A 49 -10.59 -5.78 -2.89
C LYS A 49 -9.08 -5.93 -3.00
N VAL A 50 -8.39 -4.82 -3.27
CA VAL A 50 -6.93 -4.75 -3.33
C VAL A 50 -6.33 -5.14 -1.97
N TYR A 51 -5.33 -6.03 -1.97
CA TYR A 51 -4.56 -6.33 -0.76
C TYR A 51 -3.46 -5.28 -0.55
N ALA A 52 -3.29 -4.85 0.70
CA ALA A 52 -2.19 -3.99 1.14
C ALA A 52 -1.83 -4.29 2.61
N HIS A 53 -0.56 -4.07 2.97
CA HIS A 53 -0.11 -4.17 4.37
C HIS A 53 -0.70 -3.06 5.27
N CYS A 54 -1.07 -1.93 4.68
CA CYS A 54 -1.64 -0.78 5.36
C CYS A 54 -2.62 -0.08 4.42
N TYR A 55 -3.75 0.38 4.96
CA TYR A 55 -4.72 1.23 4.27
C TYR A 55 -4.78 2.57 4.99
N VAL A 56 -4.58 3.66 4.24
CA VAL A 56 -4.69 5.03 4.73
C VAL A 56 -5.90 5.67 4.07
N ASP A 57 -6.95 5.91 4.85
CA ASP A 57 -8.26 6.33 4.36
C ASP A 57 -8.97 7.21 5.40
N ASP A 58 -9.51 8.35 4.97
CA ASP A 58 -10.22 9.30 5.84
C ASP A 58 -11.57 8.76 6.35
N LYS A 59 -12.09 7.70 5.73
CA LYS A 59 -13.33 7.01 6.09
C LYS A 59 -13.12 5.78 6.96
N ASN A 60 -11.89 5.47 7.36
CA ASN A 60 -11.65 4.38 8.31
C ASN A 60 -12.40 4.59 9.63
N ALA A 61 -12.91 3.50 10.21
CA ALA A 61 -13.55 3.55 11.53
C ALA A 61 -12.53 4.03 12.58
N GLY A 62 -12.89 5.07 13.33
CA GLY A 62 -11.96 5.78 14.23
C GLY A 62 -11.27 7.00 13.58
N GLY A 63 -11.52 7.25 12.29
CA GLY A 63 -10.98 8.38 11.54
C GLY A 63 -9.51 8.19 11.16
N MET A 64 -8.98 9.16 10.43
CA MET A 64 -7.59 9.18 10.01
C MET A 64 -6.74 10.00 10.98
N LEU A 65 -5.60 9.43 11.37
CA LEU A 65 -4.60 10.13 12.16
C LEU A 65 -3.92 11.24 11.33
N PRO A 66 -3.29 12.24 11.96
CA PRO A 66 -2.41 13.16 11.25
C PRO A 66 -1.31 12.43 10.48
N TRP A 67 -0.92 12.94 9.31
CA TRP A 67 0.09 12.31 8.44
C TRP A 67 1.41 11.96 9.14
N LYS A 68 1.86 12.81 10.08
CA LYS A 68 3.08 12.56 10.87
C LYS A 68 2.99 11.27 11.69
N ASP A 69 1.81 10.96 12.22
CA ASP A 69 1.57 9.82 13.09
C ASP A 69 1.38 8.55 12.25
N ILE A 70 0.74 8.66 11.09
CA ILE A 70 0.68 7.61 10.07
C ILE A 70 2.09 7.22 9.63
N ALA A 71 2.93 8.19 9.27
CA ALA A 71 4.30 7.93 8.84
C ALA A 71 5.13 7.26 9.94
N LEU A 72 5.00 7.70 11.20
CA LEU A 72 5.67 7.07 12.33
C LEU A 72 5.19 5.63 12.54
N TRP A 73 3.88 5.39 12.42
CA TRP A 73 3.30 4.05 12.54
C TRP A 73 3.81 3.12 11.43
N ILE A 74 3.81 3.56 10.17
CA ILE A 74 4.31 2.77 9.03
C ILE A 74 5.79 2.40 9.23
N ARG A 75 6.63 3.35 9.68
CA ARG A 75 8.06 3.09 9.96
C ARG A 75 8.26 2.02 11.04
N ARG A 76 7.43 2.04 12.08
CA ARG A 76 7.47 1.02 13.15
C ARG A 76 7.07 -0.36 12.62
N GLN A 77 6.00 -0.42 11.81
CA GLN A 77 5.57 -1.67 11.18
C GLN A 77 6.63 -2.23 10.21
N GLU A 78 7.27 -1.37 9.43
CA GLU A 78 8.37 -1.75 8.54
C GLU A 78 9.54 -2.33 9.33
N ALA A 79 9.96 -1.69 10.43
CA ALA A 79 11.03 -2.19 11.28
C ALA A 79 10.69 -3.56 11.89
N ALA A 80 9.47 -3.74 12.38
CA ALA A 80 9.01 -5.03 12.90
C ALA A 80 8.97 -6.12 11.82
N TYR A 81 8.51 -5.80 10.61
CA TYR A 81 8.47 -6.73 9.48
C TYR A 81 9.88 -7.18 9.05
N LYS A 82 10.84 -6.25 8.98
CA LYS A 82 12.24 -6.58 8.68
C LYS A 82 12.85 -7.48 9.75
N ALA A 83 12.66 -7.14 11.02
CA ALA A 83 13.16 -7.96 12.13
C ALA A 83 12.60 -9.41 12.09
N ALA A 84 11.31 -9.56 11.75
CA ALA A 84 10.67 -10.88 11.64
C ALA A 84 11.18 -11.68 10.42
N THR A 85 11.40 -11.02 9.28
CA THR A 85 11.82 -11.70 8.04
C THR A 85 13.31 -12.02 8.01
N GLU A 86 14.17 -11.22 8.65
CA GLU A 86 15.60 -11.51 8.81
C GLU A 86 15.88 -12.68 9.77
N GLY A 87 14.97 -12.96 10.71
CA GLY A 87 15.05 -14.12 11.62
C GLY A 87 14.76 -15.47 10.95
N VAL A 88 13.89 -15.49 9.93
CA VAL A 88 13.47 -16.73 9.23
C VAL A 88 14.57 -17.29 8.32
N GLY A 89 15.51 -16.47 7.86
CA GLY A 89 16.61 -16.89 6.99
C GLY A 89 17.74 -17.68 7.69
N LYS A 90 17.72 -17.84 9.02
CA LYS A 90 18.79 -18.51 9.78
C LYS A 90 18.49 -19.94 10.22
N GLU A 91 17.26 -20.43 10.08
CA GLU A 91 16.88 -21.80 10.50
C GLU A 91 16.84 -22.82 9.33
N GLY A 92 17.25 -22.43 8.12
CA GLY A 92 17.21 -23.29 6.91
C GLY A 92 18.52 -23.96 6.50
N THR A 93 19.59 -23.91 7.32
CA THR A 93 20.86 -24.60 7.02
C THR A 93 21.37 -25.29 8.28
N ALA A 94 20.91 -26.52 8.49
CA ALA A 94 21.56 -27.55 9.30
C ALA A 94 21.30 -28.91 8.64
#